data_AF-A0A7K7VXM5-F1
#
_entry.id   AF-A0A7K7VXM5-F1
#
_cell.length_a   1.000
_cell.length_b   1.000
_cell.length_c   1.000
_cell.angle_alpha   90.00
_cell.angle_beta   90.00
_cell.angle_gamma   90.00
#
_symmetry.space_group_name_H-M   'P 1'
#
loop_
_entity.id
_entity.type
_entity.pdbx_description
1 polymer ?
#
loop_
_entity_poly.entity_id
_entity_poly.type
_entity_poly.pdbx_seq_one_letter_code
_entity_poly.pdbx_strand_id
1 'polypeptide(L)'
;INELIQNRQLLEAFASIKYLEDEVIAERDADKYKDNPQEFARKSKDVDLLYNSITNSIQSIVAETLEHPTVEETLLTSLVTLIASEEAAHPGTSDIAGPGSALLGTPRRWREEWREAINKSARKRVLSIHMASKEEDSSWLDRHLGVLREHLSADLLKVKCAVKKCYPEDYRVCEIYVKAFHNAISSHLQNLSQKPLELNELYALLNWVANTYLSELLMGHPALKTEVNPENLSLLLTPDDWDKLKNNYTNSLKEKMKSYFGNILKLEITEKWEKEVQPEVDENLYNSSLSFDIQQIFAEHVKASQVISRGLEMKTLELCLAELHEFIPRFGEEFLKWNTSRDSPIFVPYFAAYINSFHDLVSGLQKVFEINTGDLQIVMASLKKNFKNIFFIKLKSKTQPLFKKILTKDWILATEKPNSLASAVSQFSEHLQHMKGPIGQELLCDIHKYVVREYITQVIKPRRKMKRETRQQVSERMSQEAKILNNMLIDQGSTSDWLLPAIHHIANIVGEKKKDKIKEHVMELCQDYPDIR
;
A
#
# COMPACT_ATOMS: atom_id res chain seq x y z
N ILE A 1 -0.05 -11.63 -64.76
CA ILE A 1 -0.51 -12.06 -63.42
C ILE A 1 0.24 -11.35 -62.30
N ASN A 2 1.58 -11.45 -62.21
CA ASN A 2 2.34 -10.76 -61.16
C ASN A 2 2.08 -9.24 -61.08
N GLU A 3 1.97 -8.55 -62.21
CA GLU A 3 1.62 -7.12 -62.25
C GLU A 3 0.21 -6.83 -61.70
N LEU A 4 -0.77 -7.71 -61.97
CA LEU A 4 -2.12 -7.59 -61.42
C LEU A 4 -2.12 -7.74 -59.89
N ILE A 5 -1.31 -8.68 -59.37
CA ILE A 5 -1.13 -8.86 -57.92
C ILE A 5 -0.46 -7.63 -57.31
N GLN A 6 0.61 -7.12 -57.93
CA GLN A 6 1.31 -5.91 -57.48
C GLN A 6 0.39 -4.68 -57.45
N ASN A 7 -0.51 -4.54 -58.43
CA ASN A 7 -1.49 -3.46 -58.51
C ASN A 7 -2.76 -3.71 -57.67
N ARG A 8 -2.78 -4.75 -56.82
CA ARG A 8 -3.94 -5.15 -55.99
C ARG A 8 -5.23 -5.43 -56.76
N GLN A 9 -5.12 -5.77 -58.04
CA GLN A 9 -6.24 -6.24 -58.87
C GLN A 9 -6.46 -7.75 -58.65
N LEU A 10 -6.77 -8.11 -57.40
CA LEU A 10 -6.68 -9.50 -56.93
C LEU A 10 -7.73 -10.44 -57.55
N LEU A 11 -8.91 -9.94 -57.90
CA LEU A 11 -9.95 -10.74 -58.58
C LEU A 11 -9.53 -11.16 -59.99
N GLU A 12 -8.99 -10.22 -60.76
CA GLU A 12 -8.47 -10.49 -62.11
C GLU A 12 -7.24 -11.41 -62.06
N ALA A 13 -6.38 -11.20 -61.07
CA ALA A 13 -5.24 -12.08 -60.81
C ALA A 13 -5.70 -13.50 -60.49
N PHE A 14 -6.69 -13.67 -59.60
CA PHE A 14 -7.22 -14.99 -59.23
C PHE A 14 -7.88 -15.71 -60.41
N ALA A 15 -8.71 -15.03 -61.20
CA ALA A 15 -9.30 -15.62 -62.41
C ALA A 15 -8.23 -16.13 -63.39
N SER A 16 -7.14 -15.37 -63.55
CA SER A 16 -6.01 -15.75 -64.41
C SER A 16 -5.23 -16.95 -63.84
N ILE A 17 -5.03 -17.00 -62.52
CA ILE A 17 -4.34 -18.11 -61.85
C ILE A 17 -5.20 -19.37 -61.91
N LYS A 18 -6.51 -19.24 -61.71
CA LYS A 18 -7.46 -20.35 -61.77
C LYS A 18 -7.50 -20.98 -63.16
N TYR A 19 -7.50 -20.16 -64.21
CA TYR A 19 -7.37 -20.63 -65.59
C TYR A 19 -6.07 -21.44 -65.80
N LEU A 20 -4.93 -20.94 -65.32
CA LEU A 20 -3.65 -21.66 -65.39
C LEU A 20 -3.66 -22.96 -64.57
N GLU A 21 -4.29 -22.95 -63.40
CA GLU A 21 -4.46 -24.15 -62.57
C GLU A 21 -5.28 -25.21 -63.31
N ASP A 22 -6.43 -24.83 -63.88
CA ASP A 22 -7.32 -25.74 -64.61
C ASP A 22 -6.64 -26.26 -65.89
N GLU A 23 -5.84 -25.44 -66.58
CA GLU A 23 -5.02 -25.87 -67.72
C GLU A 23 -3.99 -26.93 -67.30
N VAL A 24 -3.25 -26.69 -66.20
CA VAL A 24 -2.26 -27.63 -65.68
C VAL A 24 -2.91 -28.94 -65.21
N ILE A 25 -4.11 -28.88 -64.60
CA ILE A 25 -4.89 -30.05 -64.20
C ILE A 25 -5.37 -30.83 -65.44
N ALA A 26 -5.91 -30.16 -66.45
CA ALA A 26 -6.36 -30.80 -67.68
C ALA A 26 -5.20 -31.45 -68.45
N GLU A 27 -4.04 -30.79 -68.51
CA GLU A 27 -2.82 -31.34 -69.11
C GLU A 27 -2.30 -32.58 -68.34
N ARG A 28 -2.40 -32.58 -67.01
CA ARG A 28 -2.10 -33.74 -66.16
C ARG A 28 -3.05 -34.90 -66.46
N ASP A 29 -4.35 -34.64 -66.49
CA ASP A 29 -5.39 -35.67 -66.67
C ASP A 29 -5.36 -36.24 -68.10
N ALA A 30 -4.81 -35.50 -69.06
CA ALA A 30 -4.53 -35.95 -70.42
C ALA A 30 -3.19 -36.70 -70.58
N ASP A 31 -2.51 -37.09 -69.48
CA ASP A 31 -1.22 -37.79 -69.46
C ASP A 31 -0.06 -37.06 -70.18
N LYS A 32 -0.17 -35.74 -70.41
CA LYS A 32 0.80 -34.94 -71.18
C LYS A 32 2.21 -34.95 -70.57
N TYR A 33 2.32 -35.20 -69.27
CA TYR A 33 3.57 -35.13 -68.49
C TYR A 33 4.20 -36.48 -68.17
N LYS A 34 3.69 -37.57 -68.76
CA LYS A 34 4.15 -38.94 -68.50
C LYS A 34 5.66 -39.13 -68.75
N ASP A 35 6.20 -38.43 -69.74
CA ASP A 35 7.63 -38.47 -70.12
C ASP A 35 8.46 -37.32 -69.53
N ASN A 36 7.83 -36.34 -68.87
CA ASN A 36 8.51 -35.16 -68.31
C ASN A 36 7.90 -34.70 -66.96
N PRO A 37 8.09 -35.48 -65.87
CA PRO A 37 7.55 -35.16 -64.56
C PRO A 37 8.13 -33.86 -63.95
N GLN A 38 9.32 -33.44 -64.40
CA GLN A 38 9.96 -32.20 -63.93
C GLN A 38 9.23 -30.94 -64.42
N GLU A 39 8.65 -30.97 -65.63
CA GLU A 39 7.90 -29.83 -66.18
C GLU A 39 6.56 -29.64 -65.45
N PHE A 40 5.85 -30.74 -65.16
CA PHE A 40 4.67 -30.71 -64.32
C PHE A 40 4.97 -30.13 -62.93
N ALA A 41 6.05 -30.56 -62.30
CA ALA A 41 6.47 -30.04 -60.99
C ALA A 41 6.80 -28.53 -61.04
N ARG A 42 7.42 -28.03 -62.12
CA ARG A 42 7.69 -26.60 -62.31
C ARG A 42 6.41 -25.80 -62.46
N LYS A 43 5.52 -26.18 -63.39
CA LYS A 43 4.24 -25.49 -63.61
C LYS A 43 3.36 -25.51 -62.35
N SER A 44 3.31 -26.64 -61.65
CA SER A 44 2.60 -26.75 -60.37
C SER A 44 3.16 -25.78 -59.32
N LYS A 45 4.49 -25.67 -59.22
CA LYS A 45 5.14 -24.74 -58.31
C LYS A 45 4.92 -23.28 -58.69
N ASP A 46 4.89 -22.97 -59.98
CA ASP A 46 4.61 -21.60 -60.44
C ASP A 46 3.20 -21.16 -60.07
N VAL A 47 2.20 -22.04 -60.25
CA VAL A 47 0.82 -21.81 -59.79
C VAL A 47 0.77 -21.63 -58.26
N ASP A 48 1.49 -22.47 -57.51
CA ASP A 48 1.60 -22.36 -56.05
C ASP A 48 2.20 -21.00 -55.60
N LEU A 49 3.26 -20.54 -56.24
CA LEU A 49 3.88 -19.23 -55.95
C LEU A 49 2.93 -18.06 -56.23
N LEU A 50 2.11 -18.14 -57.28
CA LEU A 50 1.11 -17.12 -57.59
C LEU A 50 -0.01 -17.08 -56.54
N TYR A 51 -0.51 -18.25 -56.11
CA TYR A 51 -1.46 -18.35 -55.01
C TYR A 51 -0.88 -17.80 -53.70
N ASN A 52 0.36 -18.14 -53.36
CA ASN A 52 1.06 -17.59 -52.19
C ASN A 52 1.22 -16.07 -52.28
N SER A 53 1.43 -15.52 -53.47
CA SER A 53 1.52 -14.07 -53.69
C SER A 53 0.18 -13.37 -53.45
N ILE A 54 -0.95 -14.00 -53.80
CA ILE A 54 -2.27 -13.52 -53.40
C ILE A 54 -2.43 -13.61 -51.88
N THR A 55 -2.10 -14.73 -51.24
CA THR A 55 -2.18 -14.87 -49.78
C THR A 55 -1.40 -13.76 -49.05
N ASN A 56 -0.18 -13.45 -49.50
CA ASN A 56 0.61 -12.35 -48.95
C ASN A 56 -0.08 -10.99 -49.14
N SER A 57 -0.72 -10.77 -50.28
CA SER A 57 -1.49 -9.55 -50.56
C SER A 57 -2.70 -9.43 -49.64
N ILE A 58 -3.43 -10.53 -49.40
CA ILE A 58 -4.54 -10.60 -48.43
C ILE A 58 -4.04 -10.18 -47.04
N GLN A 59 -2.93 -10.76 -46.58
CA GLN A 59 -2.36 -10.46 -45.27
C GLN A 59 -1.91 -8.98 -45.16
N SER A 60 -1.31 -8.41 -46.21
CA SER A 60 -0.89 -7.01 -46.27
C SER A 60 -2.08 -6.05 -46.21
N ILE A 61 -3.15 -6.31 -46.98
CA ILE A 61 -4.36 -5.48 -46.98
C ILE A 61 -5.00 -5.44 -45.58
N VAL A 62 -5.11 -6.60 -44.93
CA VAL A 62 -5.66 -6.69 -43.57
C VAL A 62 -4.79 -5.96 -42.54
N ALA A 63 -3.46 -6.07 -42.64
CA ALA A 63 -2.55 -5.37 -41.75
C ALA A 63 -2.67 -3.84 -41.90
N GLU A 64 -2.69 -3.35 -43.13
CA GLU A 64 -2.78 -1.92 -43.45
C GLU A 64 -4.12 -1.28 -43.08
N THR A 65 -5.18 -2.09 -42.97
CA THR A 65 -6.54 -1.64 -42.63
C THR A 65 -6.59 -0.80 -41.35
N LEU A 66 -5.78 -1.14 -40.34
CA LEU A 66 -5.71 -0.39 -39.07
C LEU A 66 -4.53 0.60 -38.99
N GLU A 67 -3.57 0.52 -39.92
CA GLU A 67 -2.40 1.40 -39.93
C GLU A 67 -2.70 2.75 -40.57
N HIS A 68 -3.52 2.77 -41.62
CA HIS A 68 -3.92 4.00 -42.27
C HIS A 68 -5.07 4.70 -41.52
N PRO A 69 -5.23 6.03 -41.63
CA PRO A 69 -6.35 6.72 -40.99
C PRO A 69 -7.69 6.40 -41.66
N THR A 70 -7.70 6.21 -42.99
CA THR A 70 -8.89 5.89 -43.78
C THR A 70 -9.02 4.39 -44.04
N VAL A 71 -10.23 3.92 -44.30
CA VAL A 71 -10.50 2.54 -44.74
C VAL A 71 -10.72 2.55 -46.24
N GLU A 72 -9.98 1.73 -46.98
CA GLU A 72 -10.19 1.53 -48.42
C GLU A 72 -11.33 0.52 -48.64
N GLU A 73 -12.57 1.00 -48.60
CA GLU A 73 -13.76 0.15 -48.66
C GLU A 73 -13.79 -0.76 -49.90
N THR A 74 -13.44 -0.21 -51.07
CA THR A 74 -13.42 -0.95 -52.34
C THR A 74 -12.43 -2.13 -52.33
N LEU A 75 -11.29 -1.95 -51.67
CA LEU A 75 -10.25 -2.96 -51.55
C LEU A 75 -10.68 -4.08 -50.61
N LEU A 76 -11.33 -3.74 -49.49
CA LEU A 76 -11.89 -4.73 -48.56
C LEU A 76 -13.06 -5.51 -49.16
N THR A 77 -13.96 -4.86 -49.90
CA THR A 77 -15.05 -5.56 -50.60
C THR A 77 -14.49 -6.50 -51.67
N SER A 78 -13.49 -6.06 -52.43
CA SER A 78 -12.80 -6.91 -53.41
C SER A 78 -12.11 -8.11 -52.77
N LEU A 79 -11.52 -7.92 -51.57
CA LEU A 79 -10.95 -8.99 -50.76
C LEU A 79 -12.00 -10.03 -50.34
N VAL A 80 -13.17 -9.59 -49.89
CA VAL A 80 -14.27 -10.50 -49.53
C VAL A 80 -14.75 -11.29 -50.75
N THR A 81 -14.94 -10.62 -51.88
CA THR A 81 -15.36 -11.28 -53.13
C THR A 81 -14.32 -12.29 -53.58
N LEU A 82 -13.03 -12.01 -53.41
CA LEU A 82 -11.94 -12.93 -53.73
C LEU A 82 -12.01 -14.20 -52.89
N ILE A 83 -12.16 -14.07 -51.56
CA ILE A 83 -12.30 -15.22 -50.66
C ILE A 83 -13.54 -16.05 -51.01
N ALA A 84 -14.68 -15.39 -51.25
CA ALA A 84 -15.90 -16.09 -51.64
C ALA A 84 -15.74 -16.81 -53.00
N SER A 85 -14.98 -16.24 -53.94
CA SER A 85 -14.70 -16.84 -55.25
C SER A 85 -13.81 -18.08 -55.12
N GLU A 86 -12.85 -18.09 -54.19
CA GLU A 86 -12.04 -19.25 -53.87
C GLU A 86 -12.88 -20.38 -53.24
N GLU A 87 -13.71 -20.03 -52.25
CA GLU A 87 -14.61 -20.99 -51.58
C GLU A 87 -15.60 -21.63 -52.56
N ALA A 88 -16.11 -20.83 -53.51
CA ALA A 88 -16.99 -21.32 -54.57
C ALA A 88 -16.26 -22.16 -55.63
N ALA A 89 -15.00 -21.85 -55.94
CA ALA A 89 -14.19 -22.59 -56.90
C ALA A 89 -13.73 -23.97 -56.37
N HIS A 90 -13.75 -24.17 -55.04
CA HIS A 90 -13.34 -25.42 -54.40
C HIS A 90 -14.36 -25.91 -53.33
N PRO A 91 -15.60 -26.26 -53.72
CA PRO A 91 -16.65 -26.66 -52.78
C PRO A 91 -16.46 -28.13 -52.33
N GLY A 92 -15.70 -28.34 -51.25
CA GLY A 92 -15.75 -29.59 -50.45
C GLY A 92 -14.61 -30.61 -50.64
N THR A 93 -13.76 -30.66 -49.61
CA THR A 93 -12.91 -31.75 -49.09
C THR A 93 -12.49 -32.94 -49.97
N SER A 94 -11.17 -33.15 -50.02
CA SER A 94 -10.62 -34.48 -49.83
C SER A 94 -9.37 -34.38 -48.93
N ASP A 95 -9.51 -34.84 -47.68
CA ASP A 95 -8.42 -35.27 -46.79
C ASP A 95 -7.73 -36.54 -47.34
N ILE A 96 -7.47 -36.57 -48.64
CA ILE A 96 -6.67 -37.60 -49.33
C ILE A 96 -5.52 -36.90 -50.04
N ALA A 97 -4.73 -36.13 -49.29
CA ALA A 97 -3.39 -35.77 -49.72
C ALA A 97 -2.42 -36.71 -48.99
N GLY A 98 -2.05 -37.81 -49.65
CA GLY A 98 -0.86 -38.57 -49.27
C GLY A 98 0.36 -37.64 -49.29
N PRO A 99 1.42 -37.91 -48.50
CA PRO A 99 2.59 -37.05 -48.43
C PRO A 99 3.24 -36.97 -49.83
N GLY A 100 3.18 -35.78 -50.46
CA GLY A 100 3.79 -35.52 -51.77
C GLY A 100 2.85 -35.22 -52.94
N SER A 101 1.53 -35.16 -52.74
CA SER A 101 0.61 -34.71 -53.81
C SER A 101 0.63 -33.18 -53.95
N ALA A 102 0.82 -32.68 -55.17
CA ALA A 102 0.83 -31.25 -55.48
C ALA A 102 -0.46 -30.55 -55.02
N LEU A 103 -0.34 -29.35 -54.42
CA LEU A 103 -1.45 -28.51 -53.92
C LEU A 103 -2.42 -28.01 -55.01
N LEU A 104 -2.24 -28.45 -56.26
CA LEU A 104 -3.08 -28.11 -57.41
C LEU A 104 -4.52 -28.59 -57.19
N GLY A 105 -5.47 -27.68 -57.33
CA GLY A 105 -6.91 -27.95 -57.19
C GLY A 105 -7.41 -27.98 -55.74
N THR A 106 -6.55 -27.70 -54.76
CA THR A 106 -6.94 -27.67 -53.34
C THR A 106 -7.19 -26.23 -52.85
N PRO A 107 -8.18 -26.02 -51.96
CA PRO A 107 -8.43 -24.69 -51.40
C PRO A 107 -7.25 -24.22 -50.54
N ARG A 108 -6.86 -22.97 -50.72
CA ARG A 108 -5.84 -22.26 -49.92
C ARG A 108 -6.37 -21.78 -48.58
N ARG A 109 -7.68 -21.89 -48.34
CA ARG A 109 -8.32 -21.55 -47.06
C ARG A 109 -8.08 -20.06 -46.74
N TRP A 110 -8.35 -19.18 -47.71
CA TRP A 110 -8.07 -17.76 -47.52
C TRP A 110 -8.91 -17.11 -46.43
N ARG A 111 -10.07 -17.69 -46.06
CA ARG A 111 -10.83 -17.25 -44.88
C ARG A 111 -10.03 -17.46 -43.60
N GLU A 112 -9.33 -18.58 -43.44
CA GLU A 112 -8.45 -18.85 -42.30
C GLU A 112 -7.23 -17.91 -42.31
N GLU A 113 -6.61 -17.71 -43.47
CA GLU A 113 -5.47 -16.78 -43.63
C GLU A 113 -5.87 -15.34 -43.29
N TRP A 114 -7.08 -14.91 -43.69
CA TRP A 114 -7.65 -13.62 -43.32
C TRP A 114 -7.83 -13.50 -41.79
N ARG A 115 -8.37 -14.53 -41.12
CA ARG A 115 -8.49 -14.54 -39.65
C ARG A 115 -7.14 -14.44 -38.96
N GLU A 116 -6.13 -15.16 -39.46
CA GLU A 116 -4.79 -15.11 -38.89
C GLU A 116 -4.10 -13.78 -39.17
N ALA A 117 -4.35 -13.15 -40.32
CA ALA A 117 -3.89 -11.79 -40.61
C ALA A 117 -4.47 -10.77 -39.62
N ILE A 118 -5.75 -10.91 -39.24
CA ILE A 118 -6.36 -10.08 -38.19
C ILE A 118 -5.66 -10.29 -36.85
N ASN A 119 -5.39 -11.53 -36.45
CA ASN A 119 -4.64 -11.83 -35.21
C ASN A 119 -3.25 -11.18 -35.21
N LYS A 120 -2.52 -11.31 -36.31
CA LYS A 120 -1.18 -10.70 -36.49
C LYS A 120 -1.26 -9.17 -36.45
N SER A 121 -2.25 -8.58 -37.12
CA SER A 121 -2.50 -7.14 -37.13
C SER A 121 -2.77 -6.64 -35.71
N ALA A 122 -3.71 -7.24 -34.97
CA ALA A 122 -4.00 -6.88 -33.59
C ALA A 122 -2.77 -6.98 -32.67
N ARG A 123 -1.99 -8.07 -32.78
CA ARG A 123 -0.72 -8.22 -32.05
C ARG A 123 0.28 -7.12 -32.39
N LYS A 124 0.46 -6.80 -33.68
CA LYS A 124 1.34 -5.72 -34.14
C LYS A 124 0.91 -4.37 -33.55
N ARG A 125 -0.39 -4.06 -33.55
CA ARG A 125 -0.93 -2.82 -32.97
C ARG A 125 -0.62 -2.71 -31.48
N VAL A 126 -0.89 -3.75 -30.69
CA VAL A 126 -0.57 -3.77 -29.25
C VAL A 126 0.93 -3.60 -28.99
N LEU A 127 1.78 -4.29 -29.75
CA LEU A 127 3.24 -4.28 -29.56
C LEU A 127 3.94 -3.05 -30.15
N SER A 128 3.29 -2.33 -31.08
CA SER A 128 3.86 -1.13 -31.73
C SER A 128 3.93 0.07 -30.79
N ILE A 129 3.22 0.02 -29.67
CA ILE A 129 3.18 1.12 -28.71
C ILE A 129 4.51 1.16 -27.96
N HIS A 130 5.16 2.32 -28.06
CA HIS A 130 6.46 2.54 -27.44
C HIS A 130 6.36 2.42 -25.91
N MET A 131 7.20 1.56 -25.35
CA MET A 131 7.44 1.46 -23.92
C MET A 131 8.73 2.22 -23.59
N ALA A 132 8.60 3.33 -22.84
CA ALA A 132 9.73 4.06 -22.32
C ALA A 132 10.55 3.19 -21.34
N SER A 133 11.83 3.50 -21.19
CA SER A 133 12.65 2.85 -20.18
C SER A 133 12.29 3.35 -18.77
N LYS A 134 12.64 2.58 -17.75
CA LYS A 134 12.36 2.93 -16.36
C LYS A 134 13.16 4.15 -15.90
N GLU A 135 14.33 4.37 -16.49
CA GLU A 135 15.19 5.52 -16.25
C GLU A 135 14.65 6.81 -16.88
N GLU A 136 13.84 6.69 -17.94
CA GLU A 136 13.26 7.82 -18.67
C GLU A 136 11.98 8.33 -18.01
N ASP A 137 11.13 7.44 -17.50
CA ASP A 137 9.84 7.81 -16.90
C ASP A 137 9.48 6.91 -15.71
N SER A 138 9.43 7.48 -14.51
CA SER A 138 9.00 6.78 -13.28
C SER A 138 7.56 6.24 -13.35
N SER A 139 6.75 6.75 -14.27
CA SER A 139 5.36 6.34 -14.52
C SER A 139 5.19 5.71 -15.91
N TRP A 140 6.27 5.15 -16.49
CA TRP A 140 6.28 4.58 -17.85
C TRP A 140 5.13 3.59 -18.08
N LEU A 141 4.81 2.74 -17.09
CA LEU A 141 3.79 1.70 -17.26
C LEU A 141 2.37 2.28 -17.28
N ASP A 142 2.07 3.24 -16.39
CA ASP A 142 0.77 3.91 -16.38
C ASP A 142 0.55 4.66 -17.70
N ARG A 143 1.57 5.39 -18.17
CA ARG A 143 1.55 6.06 -19.47
C ARG A 143 1.38 5.09 -20.63
N HIS A 144 2.14 4.00 -20.66
CA HIS A 144 2.04 2.96 -21.68
C HIS A 144 0.62 2.38 -21.74
N LEU A 145 0.05 2.04 -20.58
CA LEU A 145 -1.30 1.49 -20.46
C LEU A 145 -2.39 2.50 -20.86
N GLY A 146 -2.19 3.79 -20.58
CA GLY A 146 -3.06 4.88 -21.04
C GLY A 146 -3.06 5.03 -22.56
N VAL A 147 -1.87 5.07 -23.17
CA VAL A 147 -1.70 5.15 -24.63
C VAL A 147 -2.26 3.89 -25.30
N LEU A 148 -2.02 2.71 -24.73
CA LEU A 148 -2.58 1.44 -25.18
C LEU A 148 -4.10 1.47 -25.20
N ARG A 149 -4.74 1.92 -24.13
CA ARG A 149 -6.20 2.08 -24.08
C ARG A 149 -6.71 2.96 -25.21
N GLU A 150 -6.11 4.13 -25.43
CA GLU A 150 -6.55 5.09 -26.45
C GLU A 150 -6.43 4.54 -27.87
N HIS A 151 -5.28 3.92 -28.19
CA HIS A 151 -5.04 3.33 -29.51
C HIS A 151 -6.01 2.20 -29.80
N LEU A 152 -6.21 1.30 -28.84
CA LEU A 152 -7.12 0.17 -28.99
C LEU A 152 -8.58 0.60 -29.12
N SER A 153 -9.00 1.59 -28.35
CA SER A 153 -10.35 2.15 -28.43
C SER A 153 -10.60 2.75 -29.81
N ALA A 154 -9.65 3.54 -30.32
CA ALA A 154 -9.73 4.11 -31.67
C ALA A 154 -9.80 3.02 -32.76
N ASP A 155 -8.96 1.98 -32.68
CA ASP A 155 -8.95 0.87 -33.64
C ASP A 155 -10.26 0.07 -33.61
N LEU A 156 -10.79 -0.25 -32.43
CA LEU A 156 -12.06 -0.97 -32.30
C LEU A 156 -13.24 -0.16 -32.82
N LEU A 157 -13.27 1.15 -32.56
CA LEU A 157 -14.28 2.06 -33.12
C LEU A 157 -14.16 2.15 -34.64
N LYS A 158 -12.94 2.19 -35.18
CA LYS A 158 -12.70 2.15 -36.62
C LYS A 158 -13.24 0.87 -37.24
N VAL A 159 -12.98 -0.28 -36.61
CA VAL A 159 -13.51 -1.57 -37.06
C VAL A 159 -15.04 -1.55 -37.09
N LYS A 160 -15.67 -1.08 -36.02
CA LYS A 160 -17.13 -1.01 -35.90
C LYS A 160 -17.78 -0.05 -36.91
N CYS A 161 -17.21 1.14 -37.11
CA CYS A 161 -17.84 2.21 -37.87
C CYS A 161 -17.58 2.14 -39.39
N ALA A 162 -16.42 1.63 -39.80
CA ALA A 162 -15.99 1.61 -41.19
C ALA A 162 -15.77 0.17 -41.70
N VAL A 163 -14.94 -0.62 -41.02
CA VAL A 163 -14.57 -1.96 -41.51
C VAL A 163 -15.78 -2.90 -41.56
N LYS A 164 -16.65 -2.90 -40.55
CA LYS A 164 -17.86 -3.76 -40.50
C LYS A 164 -18.71 -3.64 -41.76
N LYS A 165 -18.84 -2.44 -42.32
CA LYS A 165 -19.68 -2.17 -43.51
C LYS A 165 -19.16 -2.84 -44.79
N CYS A 166 -17.87 -3.16 -44.83
CA CYS A 166 -17.23 -3.74 -46.00
C CYS A 166 -17.40 -5.26 -46.09
N TYR A 167 -17.91 -5.90 -45.03
CA TYR A 167 -18.02 -7.34 -44.90
C TYR A 167 -19.48 -7.78 -44.70
N PRO A 168 -19.88 -8.94 -45.23
CA PRO A 168 -21.18 -9.52 -44.92
C PRO A 168 -21.25 -10.04 -43.48
N GLU A 169 -22.47 -10.20 -42.95
CA GLU A 169 -22.69 -10.53 -41.53
C GLU A 169 -22.16 -11.92 -41.14
N ASP A 170 -22.05 -12.87 -42.06
CA ASP A 170 -21.50 -14.22 -41.79
C ASP A 170 -20.02 -14.20 -41.36
N TYR A 171 -19.28 -13.15 -41.72
CA TYR A 171 -17.89 -12.98 -41.32
C TYR A 171 -17.74 -12.60 -39.84
N ARG A 172 -18.77 -12.02 -39.21
CA ARG A 172 -18.75 -11.57 -37.81
C ARG A 172 -17.48 -10.76 -37.46
N VAL A 173 -17.11 -9.83 -38.35
CA VAL A 173 -15.81 -9.15 -38.34
C VAL A 173 -15.49 -8.47 -37.02
N CYS A 174 -16.45 -7.74 -36.46
CA CYS A 174 -16.26 -7.07 -35.17
C CYS A 174 -15.88 -8.06 -34.07
N GLU A 175 -16.54 -9.21 -33.99
CA GLU A 175 -16.24 -10.22 -32.98
C GLU A 175 -14.84 -10.83 -33.16
N ILE A 176 -14.43 -11.08 -34.41
CA ILE A 176 -13.10 -11.61 -34.73
C ILE A 176 -12.01 -10.61 -34.33
N TYR A 177 -12.17 -9.33 -34.67
CA TYR A 177 -11.24 -8.28 -34.23
C TYR A 177 -11.23 -8.12 -32.70
N VAL A 178 -12.38 -8.10 -32.05
CA VAL A 178 -12.48 -8.01 -30.57
C VAL A 178 -11.74 -9.18 -29.92
N LYS A 179 -11.92 -10.41 -30.43
CA LYS A 179 -11.21 -11.60 -29.93
C LYS A 179 -9.71 -11.52 -30.20
N ALA A 180 -9.29 -11.06 -31.39
CA ALA A 180 -7.89 -10.88 -31.74
C ALA A 180 -7.20 -9.87 -30.82
N PHE A 181 -7.83 -8.71 -30.58
CA PHE A 181 -7.33 -7.70 -29.65
C PHE A 181 -7.33 -8.21 -28.21
N HIS A 182 -8.39 -8.88 -27.75
CA HIS A 182 -8.43 -9.50 -26.43
C HIS A 182 -7.23 -10.44 -26.21
N ASN A 183 -6.97 -11.35 -27.15
CA ASN A 183 -5.85 -12.28 -27.07
C ASN A 183 -4.49 -11.56 -27.07
N ALA A 184 -4.33 -10.54 -27.93
CA ALA A 184 -3.11 -9.76 -28.01
C ALA A 184 -2.83 -8.98 -26.71
N ILE A 185 -3.86 -8.35 -26.12
CA ILE A 185 -3.77 -7.64 -24.84
C ILE A 185 -3.45 -8.64 -23.72
N SER A 186 -4.16 -9.77 -23.65
CA SER A 186 -3.92 -10.82 -22.65
C SER A 186 -2.46 -11.27 -22.65
N SER A 187 -1.91 -11.62 -23.83
CA SER A 187 -0.50 -12.01 -23.96
C SER A 187 0.45 -10.87 -23.58
N HIS A 188 0.14 -9.63 -23.96
CA HIS A 188 0.97 -8.47 -23.62
C HIS A 188 1.01 -8.22 -22.10
N LEU A 189 -0.14 -8.24 -21.43
CA LEU A 189 -0.22 -8.02 -19.98
C LEU A 189 0.41 -9.17 -19.19
N GLN A 190 0.28 -10.41 -19.68
CA GLN A 190 1.01 -11.56 -19.11
C GLN A 190 2.52 -11.37 -19.22
N ASN A 191 3.03 -10.90 -20.36
CA ASN A 191 4.46 -10.61 -20.50
C ASN A 191 4.92 -9.48 -19.57
N LEU A 192 4.09 -8.46 -19.35
CA LEU A 192 4.36 -7.39 -18.40
C LEU A 192 4.37 -7.89 -16.95
N SER A 193 3.45 -8.79 -16.58
CA SER A 193 3.34 -9.32 -15.21
C SER A 193 4.50 -10.23 -14.80
N GLN A 194 5.26 -10.78 -15.76
CA GLN A 194 6.49 -11.53 -15.46
C GLN A 194 7.71 -10.64 -15.20
N LYS A 195 7.64 -9.34 -15.51
CA LYS A 195 8.74 -8.41 -15.22
C LYS A 195 8.80 -8.10 -13.72
N PRO A 196 9.99 -7.77 -13.17
CA PRO A 196 10.10 -7.27 -11.80
C PRO A 196 9.53 -5.84 -11.72
N LEU A 197 8.25 -5.74 -11.34
CA LEU A 197 7.52 -4.48 -11.22
C LEU A 197 7.60 -3.90 -9.80
N GLU A 198 7.67 -2.57 -9.71
CA GLU A 198 7.55 -1.80 -8.46
C GLU A 198 6.10 -1.61 -8.02
N LEU A 199 5.89 -1.08 -6.82
CA LEU A 199 4.56 -0.94 -6.22
C LEU A 199 3.59 -0.12 -7.09
N ASN A 200 4.04 1.02 -7.63
CA ASN A 200 3.25 1.89 -8.51
C ASN A 200 2.95 1.21 -9.86
N GLU A 201 3.92 0.48 -10.41
CA GLU A 201 3.77 -0.28 -11.66
C GLU A 201 2.77 -1.46 -11.48
N LEU A 202 2.88 -2.18 -10.36
CA LEU A 202 1.94 -3.24 -9.96
C LEU A 202 0.53 -2.69 -9.77
N TYR A 203 0.41 -1.52 -9.14
CA TYR A 203 -0.87 -0.82 -8.99
C TYR A 203 -1.47 -0.46 -10.36
N ALA A 204 -0.70 0.16 -11.25
CA ALA A 204 -1.16 0.57 -12.57
C ALA A 204 -1.68 -0.64 -13.37
N LEU A 205 -0.95 -1.77 -13.34
CA LEU A 205 -1.37 -2.98 -14.04
C LEU A 205 -2.64 -3.59 -13.43
N LEU A 206 -2.73 -3.70 -12.10
CA LEU A 206 -3.92 -4.20 -11.40
C LEU A 206 -5.15 -3.34 -11.70
N ASN A 207 -4.99 -2.01 -11.60
CA ASN A 207 -6.06 -1.05 -11.86
C ASN A 207 -6.51 -1.09 -13.32
N TRP A 208 -5.58 -1.24 -14.26
CA TRP A 208 -5.94 -1.31 -15.68
C TRP A 208 -6.78 -2.56 -15.99
N VAL A 209 -6.36 -3.72 -15.47
CA VAL A 209 -7.09 -4.99 -15.65
C VAL A 209 -8.46 -4.94 -14.97
N ALA A 210 -8.54 -4.50 -13.71
CA ALA A 210 -9.78 -4.51 -12.95
C ALA A 210 -10.78 -3.45 -13.43
N ASN A 211 -10.30 -2.23 -13.72
CA ASN A 211 -11.17 -1.07 -13.87
C ASN A 211 -11.13 -0.44 -15.25
N THR A 212 -10.01 -0.52 -15.97
CA THR A 212 -9.89 0.18 -17.27
C THR A 212 -10.36 -0.69 -18.43
N TYR A 213 -10.01 -1.97 -18.44
CA TYR A 213 -10.26 -2.86 -19.58
C TYR A 213 -11.75 -2.96 -19.97
N LEU A 214 -12.62 -3.19 -18.97
CA LEU A 214 -14.08 -3.31 -19.16
C LEU A 214 -14.83 -1.97 -19.02
N SER A 215 -14.12 -0.86 -18.81
CA SER A 215 -14.76 0.46 -18.68
C SER A 215 -15.38 0.94 -20.00
N GLU A 216 -16.21 1.98 -19.89
CA GLU A 216 -16.77 2.70 -21.05
C GLU A 216 -15.70 3.37 -21.92
N LEU A 217 -14.45 3.45 -21.46
CA LEU A 217 -13.33 3.99 -22.24
C LEU A 217 -12.74 2.98 -23.24
N LEU A 218 -13.00 1.68 -23.06
CA LEU A 218 -12.47 0.61 -23.91
C LEU A 218 -13.56 -0.41 -24.28
N MET A 219 -13.60 -1.59 -23.65
CA MET A 219 -14.51 -2.67 -24.08
C MET A 219 -15.98 -2.40 -23.74
N GLY A 220 -16.25 -1.59 -22.71
CA GLY A 220 -17.60 -1.19 -22.31
C GLY A 220 -18.14 0.00 -23.09
N HIS A 221 -17.41 0.52 -24.10
CA HIS A 221 -17.80 1.72 -24.83
C HIS A 221 -19.20 1.57 -25.47
N PRO A 222 -20.10 2.56 -25.35
CA PRO A 222 -21.50 2.45 -25.82
C PRO A 222 -21.64 1.99 -27.28
N ALA A 223 -20.74 2.45 -28.16
CA ALA A 223 -20.74 2.06 -29.57
C ALA A 223 -20.34 0.59 -29.83
N LEU A 224 -19.68 -0.06 -28.87
CA LEU A 224 -19.20 -1.45 -28.97
C LEU A 224 -20.13 -2.44 -28.25
N LYS A 225 -21.06 -1.98 -27.40
CA LYS A 225 -21.96 -2.83 -26.58
C LYS A 225 -22.78 -3.85 -27.39
N THR A 226 -23.11 -3.55 -28.65
CA THR A 226 -23.88 -4.48 -29.50
C THR A 226 -23.04 -5.61 -30.09
N GLU A 227 -21.71 -5.49 -30.09
CA GLU A 227 -20.79 -6.44 -30.74
C GLU A 227 -19.88 -7.17 -29.74
N VAL A 228 -19.62 -6.56 -28.58
CA VAL A 228 -18.84 -7.17 -27.50
C VAL A 228 -19.79 -7.92 -26.59
N ASN A 229 -19.80 -9.25 -26.68
CA ASN A 229 -20.39 -10.09 -25.64
C ASN A 229 -19.29 -10.51 -24.66
N PRO A 230 -19.27 -9.99 -23.41
CA PRO A 230 -18.27 -10.33 -22.42
C PRO A 230 -18.23 -11.83 -22.08
N GLU A 231 -19.37 -12.53 -22.21
CA GLU A 231 -19.47 -13.97 -21.92
C GLU A 231 -18.71 -14.84 -22.93
N ASN A 232 -18.42 -14.30 -24.12
CA ASN A 232 -17.68 -15.00 -25.17
C ASN A 232 -16.15 -14.77 -25.08
N LEU A 233 -15.71 -13.88 -24.18
CA LEU A 233 -14.30 -13.59 -23.96
C LEU A 233 -13.80 -14.35 -22.74
N SER A 234 -12.60 -14.93 -22.87
CA SER A 234 -11.88 -15.49 -21.73
C SER A 234 -11.52 -14.39 -20.72
N LEU A 235 -11.13 -14.80 -19.51
CA LEU A 235 -10.52 -13.85 -18.57
C LEU A 235 -9.21 -13.30 -19.16
N LEU A 236 -9.00 -11.99 -19.02
CA LEU A 236 -7.83 -11.31 -19.56
C LEU A 236 -6.52 -11.84 -18.96
N LEU A 237 -6.57 -12.21 -17.68
CA LEU A 237 -5.53 -12.93 -16.96
C LEU A 237 -6.15 -14.19 -16.37
N THR A 238 -5.36 -15.26 -16.28
CA THR A 238 -5.78 -16.47 -15.56
C THR A 238 -5.97 -16.13 -14.07
N PRO A 239 -6.83 -16.88 -13.34
CA PRO A 239 -6.96 -16.69 -11.89
C PRO A 239 -5.61 -16.76 -11.15
N ASP A 240 -4.74 -17.68 -11.57
CA ASP A 240 -3.39 -17.86 -11.02
C ASP A 240 -2.50 -16.64 -11.28
N ASP A 241 -2.50 -16.09 -12.50
CA ASP A 241 -1.74 -14.88 -12.84
C ASP A 241 -2.26 -13.66 -12.07
N TRP A 242 -3.57 -13.55 -11.91
CA TRP A 242 -4.22 -12.48 -11.14
C TRP A 242 -3.86 -12.55 -9.66
N ASP A 243 -3.91 -13.75 -9.07
CA ASP A 243 -3.52 -13.97 -7.67
C ASP A 243 -2.02 -13.72 -7.47
N LYS A 244 -1.18 -14.17 -8.40
CA LYS A 244 0.26 -13.85 -8.40
C LYS A 244 0.51 -12.35 -8.43
N LEU A 245 -0.20 -11.61 -9.28
CA LEU A 245 -0.04 -10.15 -9.39
C LEU A 245 -0.47 -9.44 -8.10
N LYS A 246 -1.60 -9.83 -7.49
CA LYS A 246 -2.04 -9.32 -6.18
C LYS A 246 -1.05 -9.63 -5.06
N ASN A 247 -0.47 -10.83 -5.06
CA ASN A 247 0.53 -11.22 -4.07
C ASN A 247 1.83 -10.42 -4.25
N ASN A 248 2.28 -10.18 -5.48
CA ASN A 248 3.43 -9.32 -5.76
C ASN A 248 3.20 -7.89 -5.27
N TYR A 249 2.01 -7.33 -5.53
CA TYR A 249 1.61 -6.01 -5.00
C TYR A 249 1.65 -5.98 -3.48
N THR A 250 1.04 -6.97 -2.83
CA THR A 250 0.98 -7.08 -1.36
C THR A 250 2.37 -7.19 -0.75
N ASN A 251 3.25 -8.01 -1.34
CA ASN A 251 4.64 -8.16 -0.89
C ASN A 251 5.45 -6.87 -1.07
N SER A 252 5.31 -6.20 -2.22
CA SER A 252 5.97 -4.91 -2.47
C SER A 252 5.49 -3.84 -1.49
N LEU A 253 4.18 -3.81 -1.20
CA LEU A 253 3.59 -2.91 -0.22
C LEU A 253 4.12 -3.19 1.19
N LYS A 254 4.29 -4.46 1.57
CA LYS A 254 4.89 -4.86 2.86
C LYS A 254 6.26 -4.20 3.07
N GLU A 255 7.13 -4.32 2.08
CA GLU A 255 8.48 -3.74 2.15
C GLU A 255 8.45 -2.21 2.12
N LYS A 256 7.52 -1.59 1.40
CA LYS A 256 7.31 -0.14 1.46
C LYS A 256 6.80 0.33 2.82
N MET A 257 5.87 -0.39 3.46
CA MET A 257 5.41 -0.06 4.82
C MET A 257 6.55 -0.11 5.84
N LYS A 258 7.39 -1.16 5.79
CA LYS A 258 8.61 -1.23 6.62
C LYS A 258 9.53 -0.04 6.40
N SER A 259 9.71 0.36 5.14
CA SER A 259 10.53 1.52 4.78
C SER A 259 9.93 2.82 5.32
N TYR A 260 8.62 3.05 5.17
CA TYR A 260 7.96 4.23 5.71
C TYR A 260 8.08 4.32 7.23
N PHE A 261 7.77 3.24 7.96
CA PHE A 261 7.90 3.23 9.41
C PHE A 261 9.34 3.33 9.88
N GLY A 262 10.28 2.74 9.13
CA GLY A 262 11.72 2.94 9.36
C GLY A 262 12.14 4.40 9.19
N ASN A 263 11.62 5.09 8.17
CA ASN A 263 11.89 6.50 7.92
C ASN A 263 11.27 7.41 8.98
N ILE A 264 10.04 7.13 9.43
CA ILE A 264 9.40 7.84 10.54
C ILE A 264 10.29 7.75 11.79
N LEU A 265 10.69 6.54 12.19
CA LEU A 265 11.57 6.36 13.34
C LEU A 265 12.92 7.06 13.16
N LYS A 266 13.51 6.99 11.96
CA LYS A 266 14.76 7.69 11.66
C LYS A 266 14.61 9.20 11.82
N LEU A 267 13.53 9.80 11.33
CA LEU A 267 13.27 11.23 11.47
C LEU A 267 13.04 11.62 12.93
N GLU A 268 12.33 10.81 13.71
CA GLU A 268 12.20 11.03 15.16
C GLU A 268 13.58 11.02 15.85
N ILE A 269 14.47 10.10 15.48
CA ILE A 269 15.84 10.06 16.03
C ILE A 269 16.65 11.30 15.61
N THR A 270 16.79 11.55 14.31
CA THR A 270 17.77 12.52 13.80
C THR A 270 17.29 13.96 13.90
N GLU A 271 15.99 14.21 13.71
CA GLU A 271 15.44 15.56 13.68
C GLU A 271 14.91 16.01 15.03
N LYS A 272 14.46 15.09 15.88
CA LYS A 272 13.83 15.43 17.16
C LYS A 272 14.74 15.08 18.34
N TRP A 273 15.12 13.82 18.48
CA TRP A 273 15.83 13.32 19.67
C TRP A 273 17.27 13.80 19.76
N GLU A 274 18.05 13.66 18.69
CA GLU A 274 19.47 14.05 18.69
C GLU A 274 19.67 15.56 18.79
N LYS A 275 18.72 16.33 18.28
CA LYS A 275 18.71 17.80 18.29
C LYS A 275 18.02 18.40 19.53
N GLU A 276 17.48 17.56 20.41
CA GLU A 276 16.72 17.95 21.61
C GLU A 276 15.60 18.97 21.33
N VAL A 277 14.88 18.78 20.21
CA VAL A 277 13.74 19.63 19.84
C VAL A 277 12.58 19.32 20.78
N GLN A 278 11.87 20.34 21.26
CA GLN A 278 10.68 20.12 22.09
C GLN A 278 9.51 19.62 21.22
N PRO A 279 8.62 18.74 21.74
CA PRO A 279 7.42 18.38 21.01
C PRO A 279 6.53 19.60 20.79
N GLU A 280 5.75 19.54 19.72
CA GLU A 280 4.76 20.56 19.42
C GLU A 280 3.68 20.59 20.50
N VAL A 281 3.07 21.75 20.73
CA VAL A 281 1.98 21.92 21.69
C VAL A 281 0.75 22.36 20.92
N ASP A 282 -0.31 21.56 20.99
CA ASP A 282 -1.61 21.87 20.40
C ASP A 282 -2.70 21.71 21.46
N GLU A 283 -3.58 22.71 21.62
CA GLU A 283 -4.60 22.76 22.68
C GLU A 283 -4.08 22.39 24.09
N ASN A 284 -2.88 22.89 24.44
CA ASN A 284 -2.17 22.57 25.69
C ASN A 284 -1.73 21.11 25.84
N LEU A 285 -1.76 20.30 24.78
CA LEU A 285 -1.30 18.92 24.76
C LEU A 285 0.01 18.80 23.97
N TYR A 286 0.94 17.98 24.44
CA TYR A 286 2.11 17.64 23.64
C TYR A 286 1.69 16.74 22.48
N ASN A 287 2.19 17.07 21.29
CA ASN A 287 1.84 16.42 20.05
C ASN A 287 3.08 15.87 19.32
N SER A 288 2.84 14.79 18.56
CA SER A 288 3.78 14.24 17.61
C SER A 288 3.04 13.93 16.32
N SER A 289 3.67 14.22 15.18
CA SER A 289 3.15 13.91 13.85
C SER A 289 2.94 12.40 13.62
N LEU A 290 3.53 11.54 14.46
CA LEU A 290 3.51 10.08 14.34
C LEU A 290 2.13 9.50 14.03
N SER A 291 1.08 9.92 14.76
CA SER A 291 -0.29 9.45 14.53
C SER A 291 -0.80 9.83 13.14
N PHE A 292 -0.60 11.08 12.76
CA PHE A 292 -1.05 11.63 11.49
C PHE A 292 -0.30 10.98 10.32
N ASP A 293 1.03 10.89 10.41
CA ASP A 293 1.90 10.30 9.39
C ASP A 293 1.48 8.86 9.09
N ILE A 294 1.27 8.04 10.14
CA ILE A 294 0.84 6.64 9.99
C ILE A 294 -0.56 6.56 9.36
N GLN A 295 -1.52 7.37 9.84
CA GLN A 295 -2.88 7.36 9.29
C GLN A 295 -2.93 7.79 7.83
N GLN A 296 -2.12 8.76 7.44
CA GLN A 296 -2.02 9.21 6.05
C GLN A 296 -1.49 8.11 5.14
N ILE A 297 -0.44 7.40 5.55
CA ILE A 297 0.11 6.25 4.81
C ILE A 297 -0.94 5.16 4.64
N PHE A 298 -1.70 4.83 5.70
CA PHE A 298 -2.80 3.87 5.62
C PHE A 298 -3.86 4.34 4.62
N ALA A 299 -4.30 5.60 4.74
CA ALA A 299 -5.36 6.14 3.90
C ALA A 299 -5.00 6.12 2.42
N GLU A 300 -3.75 6.45 2.07
CA GLU A 300 -3.25 6.39 0.69
C GLU A 300 -3.38 5.00 0.09
N HIS A 301 -2.83 3.98 0.76
CA HIS A 301 -2.76 2.62 0.23
C HIS A 301 -4.09 1.86 0.32
N VAL A 302 -4.89 2.10 1.36
CA VAL A 302 -6.24 1.52 1.48
C VAL A 302 -7.14 2.10 0.38
N LYS A 303 -7.11 3.42 0.16
CA LYS A 303 -7.89 4.06 -0.92
C LYS A 303 -7.46 3.56 -2.30
N ALA A 304 -6.15 3.43 -2.55
CA ALA A 304 -5.65 2.91 -3.81
C ALA A 304 -6.14 1.46 -4.06
N SER A 305 -6.00 0.58 -3.08
CA SER A 305 -6.43 -0.82 -3.20
C SER A 305 -7.95 -0.98 -3.30
N GLN A 306 -8.73 -0.12 -2.64
CA GLN A 306 -10.19 -0.07 -2.75
C GLN A 306 -10.67 0.18 -4.18
N VAL A 307 -9.98 1.06 -4.92
CA VAL A 307 -10.30 1.30 -6.34
C VAL A 307 -10.20 0.01 -7.15
N ILE A 308 -9.25 -0.87 -6.84
CA ILE A 308 -9.06 -2.15 -7.56
C ILE A 308 -10.12 -3.17 -7.16
N SER A 309 -10.27 -3.47 -5.87
CA SER A 309 -11.30 -4.39 -5.37
C SER A 309 -11.42 -4.34 -3.84
N ARG A 310 -12.62 -4.66 -3.33
CA ARG A 310 -12.86 -4.80 -1.88
C ARG A 310 -11.98 -5.86 -1.22
N GLY A 311 -11.66 -6.95 -1.93
CA GLY A 311 -10.78 -8.00 -1.41
C GLY A 311 -9.33 -7.53 -1.23
N LEU A 312 -8.82 -6.69 -2.15
CA LEU A 312 -7.48 -6.13 -2.03
C LEU A 312 -7.40 -5.03 -0.98
N GLU A 313 -8.46 -4.25 -0.81
CA GLU A 313 -8.61 -3.28 0.28
C GLU A 313 -8.45 -3.95 1.66
N MET A 314 -9.22 -5.02 1.92
CA MET A 314 -9.16 -5.75 3.18
C MET A 314 -7.77 -6.33 3.45
N LYS A 315 -7.15 -6.98 2.44
CA LYS A 315 -5.78 -7.50 2.55
C LYS A 315 -4.75 -6.40 2.80
N THR A 316 -4.91 -5.25 2.17
CA THR A 316 -4.04 -4.09 2.36
C THR A 316 -4.14 -3.60 3.80
N LEU A 317 -5.35 -3.44 4.31
CA LEU A 317 -5.60 -3.01 5.68
C LEU A 317 -5.02 -3.99 6.71
N GLU A 318 -5.25 -5.29 6.54
CA GLU A 318 -4.66 -6.35 7.38
C GLU A 318 -3.14 -6.28 7.40
N LEU A 319 -2.51 -6.12 6.23
CA LEU A 319 -1.06 -5.96 6.11
C LEU A 319 -0.56 -4.71 6.84
N CYS A 320 -1.22 -3.56 6.64
CA CYS A 320 -0.84 -2.31 7.28
C CYS A 320 -0.87 -2.45 8.81
N LEU A 321 -1.90 -3.11 9.34
CA LEU A 321 -2.04 -3.38 10.77
C LEU A 321 -0.98 -4.34 11.29
N ALA A 322 -0.63 -5.38 10.55
CA ALA A 322 0.43 -6.31 10.91
C ALA A 322 1.79 -5.59 11.01
N GLU A 323 2.13 -4.76 10.02
CA GLU A 323 3.37 -3.97 10.05
C GLU A 323 3.38 -2.93 11.19
N LEU A 324 2.22 -2.31 11.49
CA LEU A 324 2.10 -1.38 12.60
C LEU A 324 2.28 -2.10 13.95
N HIS A 325 1.76 -3.32 14.08
CA HIS A 325 1.90 -4.16 15.27
C HIS A 325 3.37 -4.50 15.54
N GLU A 326 4.18 -4.73 14.51
CA GLU A 326 5.64 -4.91 14.64
C GLU A 326 6.38 -3.59 14.91
N PHE A 327 5.91 -2.49 14.34
CA PHE A 327 6.57 -1.19 14.45
C PHE A 327 6.50 -0.59 15.85
N ILE A 328 5.35 -0.61 16.51
CA ILE A 328 5.14 0.07 17.80
C ILE A 328 6.11 -0.41 18.89
N PRO A 329 6.31 -1.73 19.12
CA PRO A 329 7.29 -2.21 20.09
C PRO A 329 8.71 -1.76 19.74
N ARG A 330 9.11 -1.87 18.46
CA ARG A 330 10.43 -1.45 17.99
C ARG A 330 10.69 0.03 18.22
N PHE A 331 9.70 0.88 17.89
CA PHE A 331 9.75 2.31 18.15
C PHE A 331 9.95 2.58 19.65
N GLY A 332 9.16 1.91 20.48
CA GLY A 332 9.24 1.99 21.94
C GLY A 332 10.61 1.63 22.47
N GLU A 333 11.18 0.52 22.02
CA GLU A 333 12.50 0.05 22.44
C GLU A 333 13.60 1.06 22.09
N GLU A 334 13.59 1.60 20.87
CA GLU A 334 14.58 2.60 20.45
C GLU A 334 14.47 3.91 21.24
N PHE A 335 13.25 4.38 21.50
CA PHE A 335 13.04 5.56 22.36
C PHE A 335 13.60 5.34 23.78
N LEU A 336 13.35 4.16 24.36
CA LEU A 336 13.86 3.82 25.69
C LEU A 336 15.38 3.64 25.72
N LYS A 337 15.97 3.03 24.69
CA LYS A 337 17.43 2.89 24.54
C LYS A 337 18.10 4.26 24.44
N TRP A 338 17.59 5.12 23.58
CA TRP A 338 18.09 6.50 23.42
C TRP A 338 18.12 7.24 24.76
N ASN A 339 17.02 7.18 25.52
CA ASN A 339 16.90 7.81 26.83
C ASN A 339 17.71 7.12 27.96
N THR A 340 18.08 5.85 27.82
CA THR A 340 18.95 5.19 28.80
C THR A 340 20.40 5.64 28.63
N SER A 341 20.81 5.92 27.38
CA SER A 341 22.15 6.42 27.07
C SER A 341 22.36 7.91 27.39
N ARG A 342 21.27 8.68 27.54
CA ARG A 342 21.30 10.14 27.73
C ARG A 342 20.30 10.56 28.79
N ASP A 343 20.71 11.41 29.73
CA ASP A 343 19.79 12.01 30.69
C ASP A 343 19.18 13.30 30.11
N SER A 344 18.40 13.13 29.02
CA SER A 344 17.90 14.24 28.21
C SER A 344 16.63 14.88 28.80
N PRO A 345 16.51 16.22 28.81
CA PRO A 345 15.35 16.93 29.36
C PRO A 345 14.07 16.75 28.53
N ILE A 346 14.18 16.38 27.24
CA ILE A 346 13.01 16.20 26.37
C ILE A 346 12.31 14.84 26.54
N PHE A 347 12.84 13.94 27.38
CA PHE A 347 12.27 12.61 27.58
C PHE A 347 10.82 12.66 28.07
N VAL A 348 10.53 13.48 29.08
CA VAL A 348 9.18 13.55 29.66
C VAL A 348 8.20 14.24 28.70
N PRO A 349 8.55 15.37 28.04
CA PRO A 349 7.73 15.91 26.96
C PRO A 349 7.39 14.89 25.86
N TYR A 350 8.38 14.15 25.34
CA TYR A 350 8.11 13.14 24.30
C TYR A 350 7.38 11.90 24.82
N PHE A 351 7.63 11.48 26.05
CA PHE A 351 6.81 10.45 26.70
C PHE A 351 5.32 10.84 26.64
N ALA A 352 4.99 12.07 27.01
CA ALA A 352 3.62 12.57 26.95
C ALA A 352 3.10 12.66 25.50
N ALA A 353 3.90 13.22 24.59
CA ALA A 353 3.55 13.35 23.17
C ALA A 353 3.24 11.99 22.52
N TYR A 354 4.05 10.96 22.76
CA TYR A 354 3.83 9.64 22.17
C TYR A 354 2.62 8.94 22.75
N ILE A 355 2.36 9.07 24.06
CA ILE A 355 1.16 8.49 24.67
C ILE A 355 -0.10 9.12 24.07
N ASN A 356 -0.10 10.44 23.86
CA ASN A 356 -1.17 11.15 23.18
C ASN A 356 -1.33 10.68 21.72
N SER A 357 -0.23 10.66 20.98
CA SER A 357 -0.20 10.25 19.57
C SER A 357 -0.69 8.80 19.39
N PHE A 358 -0.30 7.86 20.26
CA PHE A 358 -0.77 6.48 20.18
C PHE A 358 -2.25 6.35 20.51
N HIS A 359 -2.76 7.15 21.45
CA HIS A 359 -4.20 7.22 21.70
C HIS A 359 -4.96 7.70 20.45
N ASP A 360 -4.45 8.74 19.79
CA ASP A 360 -5.06 9.30 18.59
C ASP A 360 -4.97 8.37 17.40
N LEU A 361 -3.88 7.61 17.30
CA LEU A 361 -3.71 6.59 16.27
C LEU A 361 -4.78 5.50 16.39
N VAL A 362 -5.01 4.96 17.58
CA VAL A 362 -6.07 3.95 17.78
C VAL A 362 -7.45 4.54 17.49
N SER A 363 -7.75 5.72 18.02
CA SER A 363 -9.06 6.36 17.79
C SER A 363 -9.28 6.66 16.30
N GLY A 364 -8.26 7.17 15.61
CA GLY A 364 -8.30 7.47 14.18
C GLY A 364 -8.49 6.24 13.33
N LEU A 365 -7.72 5.18 13.60
CA LEU A 365 -7.85 3.90 12.90
C LEU A 365 -9.24 3.28 13.06
N GLN A 366 -9.80 3.29 14.27
CA GLN A 366 -11.16 2.80 14.53
C GLN A 366 -12.24 3.60 13.79
N LYS A 367 -12.11 4.93 13.77
CA LYS A 367 -13.10 5.82 13.14
C LYS A 367 -13.03 5.82 11.63
N VAL A 368 -11.82 5.84 11.06
CA VAL A 368 -11.60 6.00 9.62
C VAL A 368 -11.78 4.67 8.88
N PHE A 369 -11.32 3.56 9.48
CA PHE A 369 -11.32 2.26 8.81
C PHE A 369 -12.30 1.23 9.42
N GLU A 370 -13.02 1.60 10.49
CA GLU A 370 -14.01 0.73 11.16
C GLU A 370 -13.45 -0.64 11.57
N ILE A 371 -12.17 -0.68 11.93
CA ILE A 371 -11.45 -1.93 12.26
C ILE A 371 -11.42 -2.26 13.74
N ASN A 372 -11.36 -3.55 14.04
CA ASN A 372 -11.04 -4.04 15.37
C ASN A 372 -9.55 -3.82 15.66
N THR A 373 -9.24 -2.98 16.64
CA THR A 373 -7.88 -2.67 17.09
C THR A 373 -7.51 -3.41 18.38
N GLY A 374 -8.18 -4.50 18.73
CA GLY A 374 -7.97 -5.22 20.00
C GLY A 374 -6.51 -5.62 20.25
N ASP A 375 -5.88 -6.25 19.26
CA ASP A 375 -4.47 -6.66 19.36
C ASP A 375 -3.54 -5.46 19.47
N LEU A 376 -3.82 -4.39 18.72
CA LEU A 376 -3.08 -3.13 18.78
C LEU A 376 -3.17 -2.49 20.18
N GLN A 377 -4.35 -2.53 20.81
CA GLN A 377 -4.54 -2.02 22.17
C GLN A 377 -3.74 -2.82 23.20
N ILE A 378 -3.59 -4.14 23.03
CA ILE A 378 -2.75 -4.98 23.90
C ILE A 378 -1.28 -4.55 23.79
N VAL A 379 -0.78 -4.37 22.57
CA VAL A 379 0.59 -3.88 22.33
C VAL A 379 0.79 -2.50 22.95
N MET A 380 -0.17 -1.59 22.75
CA MET A 380 -0.09 -0.25 23.34
C MET A 380 -0.15 -0.27 24.86
N ALA A 381 -0.96 -1.13 25.48
CA ALA A 381 -1.00 -1.27 26.93
C ALA A 381 0.36 -1.75 27.49
N SER A 382 0.99 -2.70 26.81
CA SER A 382 2.35 -3.15 27.14
C SER A 382 3.38 -2.02 27.02
N LEU A 383 3.34 -1.27 25.92
CA LEU A 383 4.22 -0.11 25.71
C LEU A 383 4.03 0.96 26.78
N LYS A 384 2.78 1.35 27.06
CA LYS A 384 2.42 2.31 28.12
C LYS A 384 2.97 1.88 29.47
N LYS A 385 2.83 0.59 29.82
CA LYS A 385 3.39 0.02 31.06
C LYS A 385 4.92 0.13 31.10
N ASN A 386 5.60 -0.20 30.01
CA ASN A 386 7.06 -0.09 29.92
C ASN A 386 7.53 1.37 30.05
N PHE A 387 6.88 2.29 29.35
CA PHE A 387 7.17 3.71 29.44
C PHE A 387 6.96 4.24 30.87
N LYS A 388 5.84 3.88 31.53
CA LYS A 388 5.56 4.23 32.93
C LYS A 388 6.63 3.68 33.88
N ASN A 389 7.08 2.45 33.68
CA ASN A 389 8.15 1.87 34.50
C ASN A 389 9.46 2.66 34.39
N ILE A 390 9.90 2.99 33.16
CA ILE A 390 11.12 3.78 32.94
C ILE A 390 10.98 5.20 33.51
N PHE A 391 9.81 5.83 33.32
CA PHE A 391 9.48 7.11 33.91
C PHE A 391 9.69 7.10 35.44
N PHE A 392 9.14 6.11 36.15
CA PHE A 392 9.32 6.00 37.59
C PHE A 392 10.76 5.67 38.00
N ILE A 393 11.51 4.90 37.20
CA ILE A 393 12.93 4.65 37.47
C ILE A 393 13.71 5.96 37.43
N LYS A 394 13.47 6.82 36.45
CA LYS A 394 14.12 8.13 36.33
C LYS A 394 13.69 9.10 37.43
N LEU A 395 12.39 9.17 37.71
CA LEU A 395 11.90 9.97 38.84
C LEU A 395 12.55 9.55 40.14
N LYS A 396 12.65 8.24 40.41
CA LYS A 396 13.31 7.69 41.59
C LYS A 396 14.80 8.02 41.62
N SER A 397 15.52 7.86 40.50
CA SER A 397 16.97 8.14 40.48
C SER A 397 17.29 9.60 40.80
N LYS A 398 16.44 10.54 40.37
CA LYS A 398 16.55 11.98 40.66
C LYS A 398 16.11 12.35 42.07
N THR A 399 15.03 11.76 42.57
CA THR A 399 14.43 12.15 43.86
C THR A 399 15.02 11.42 45.07
N GLN A 400 15.44 10.15 44.93
CA GLN A 400 15.96 9.34 46.05
C GLN A 400 17.18 9.96 46.77
N PRO A 401 18.17 10.56 46.07
CA PRO A 401 19.26 11.26 46.74
C PRO A 401 18.79 12.45 47.58
N LEU A 402 17.74 13.15 47.14
CA LEU A 402 17.14 14.28 47.86
C LEU A 402 16.34 13.80 49.08
N PHE A 403 15.56 12.73 48.92
CA PHE A 403 14.87 12.08 50.03
C PHE A 403 15.84 11.65 51.15
N LYS A 404 17.00 11.09 50.80
CA LYS A 404 18.02 10.66 51.79
C LYS A 404 18.62 11.82 52.61
N LYS A 405 18.50 13.07 52.15
CA LYS A 405 18.96 14.25 52.89
C LYS A 405 18.00 14.67 53.99
N ILE A 406 16.73 14.27 53.92
CA ILE A 406 15.72 14.60 54.94
C ILE A 406 16.23 14.13 56.31
N LEU A 407 16.11 15.01 57.32
CA LEU A 407 16.59 14.82 58.70
C LEU A 407 18.12 14.62 58.83
N THR A 408 18.93 15.01 57.84
CA THR A 408 20.39 15.19 58.04
C THR A 408 20.69 16.50 58.77
N LYS A 409 21.93 16.71 59.23
CA LYS A 409 22.30 17.97 59.90
C LYS A 409 22.11 19.18 59.00
N ASP A 410 22.49 19.06 57.73
CA ASP A 410 22.40 20.16 56.76
C ASP A 410 20.94 20.48 56.43
N TRP A 411 20.10 19.45 56.29
CA TRP A 411 18.65 19.62 56.17
C TRP A 411 18.04 20.26 57.42
N ILE A 412 18.46 19.89 58.63
CA ILE A 412 17.93 20.53 59.85
C ILE A 412 18.33 22.01 59.93
N LEU A 413 19.58 22.34 59.57
CA LEU A 413 20.13 23.70 59.67
C LEU A 413 19.80 24.59 58.47
N ALA A 414 19.14 24.05 57.45
CA ALA A 414 18.85 24.75 56.20
C ALA A 414 20.09 25.30 55.47
N THR A 415 21.22 24.61 55.58
CA THR A 415 22.49 24.99 54.95
C THR A 415 22.65 24.39 53.54
N GLU A 416 21.66 23.66 53.04
CA GLU A 416 21.69 23.01 51.72
C GLU A 416 21.44 23.99 50.55
N LYS A 417 22.05 23.71 49.39
CA LYS A 417 21.78 24.44 48.13
C LYS A 417 20.31 24.31 47.69
N PRO A 418 19.75 25.29 46.95
CA PRO A 418 18.33 25.39 46.57
C PRO A 418 17.76 24.31 45.64
N ASN A 419 18.46 23.20 45.40
CA ASN A 419 17.93 22.07 44.63
C ASN A 419 16.87 21.35 45.46
N SER A 420 15.67 21.91 45.48
CA SER A 420 14.54 21.41 46.26
C SER A 420 14.00 20.12 45.65
N LEU A 421 13.58 19.20 46.53
CA LEU A 421 12.85 18.00 46.14
C LEU A 421 11.66 18.33 45.22
N ALA A 422 10.97 19.45 45.48
CA ALA A 422 9.87 19.93 44.65
C ALA A 422 10.29 20.24 43.21
N SER A 423 11.44 20.87 42.99
CA SER A 423 11.96 21.13 41.64
C SER A 423 12.28 19.84 40.89
N ALA A 424 12.90 18.86 41.57
CA ALA A 424 13.20 17.56 40.96
C ALA A 424 11.95 16.75 40.63
N VAL A 425 10.87 16.91 41.39
CA VAL A 425 9.56 16.32 41.07
C VAL A 425 8.90 17.08 39.91
N SER A 426 8.92 18.41 39.92
CA SER A 426 8.31 19.26 38.89
C SER A 426 8.83 18.96 37.49
N GLN A 427 10.14 18.72 37.35
CA GLN A 427 10.78 18.29 36.09
C GLN A 427 10.13 17.06 35.43
N PHE A 428 9.33 16.30 36.17
CA PHE A 428 8.55 15.18 35.66
C PHE A 428 7.06 15.47 35.67
N SER A 429 6.53 16.02 36.77
CA SER A 429 5.09 16.14 36.97
C SER A 429 4.45 17.26 36.15
N GLU A 430 5.16 18.36 35.89
CA GLU A 430 4.60 19.50 35.15
C GLU A 430 4.21 19.14 33.72
N HIS A 431 4.96 18.23 33.10
CA HIS A 431 4.70 17.79 31.74
C HIS A 431 3.44 16.92 31.60
N LEU A 432 2.94 16.34 32.70
CA LEU A 432 1.79 15.43 32.66
C LEU A 432 0.47 16.16 32.42
N GLN A 433 0.42 17.47 32.68
CA GLN A 433 -0.75 18.31 32.34
C GLN A 433 -0.97 18.42 30.82
N HIS A 434 0.08 18.15 30.03
CA HIS A 434 0.04 18.14 28.57
C HIS A 434 -0.33 16.77 27.99
N MET A 435 -0.77 15.83 28.82
CA MET A 435 -1.27 14.52 28.38
C MET A 435 -2.79 14.50 28.33
N LYS A 436 -3.35 13.70 27.42
CA LYS A 436 -4.79 13.45 27.34
C LYS A 436 -5.27 12.76 28.62
N GLY A 437 -6.39 13.27 29.17
CA GLY A 437 -7.06 12.66 30.31
C GLY A 437 -7.68 11.29 29.96
N PRO A 438 -7.77 10.36 30.92
CA PRO A 438 -7.38 10.49 32.33
C PRO A 438 -5.91 10.13 32.62
N ILE A 439 -5.14 9.68 31.62
CA ILE A 439 -3.84 9.02 31.82
C ILE A 439 -2.82 9.92 32.53
N GLY A 440 -2.71 11.19 32.11
CA GLY A 440 -1.80 12.15 32.73
C GLY A 440 -2.11 12.39 34.21
N GLN A 441 -3.39 12.59 34.53
CA GLN A 441 -3.87 12.80 35.90
C GLN A 441 -3.64 11.57 36.79
N GLU A 442 -3.91 10.37 36.29
CA GLU A 442 -3.65 9.12 37.02
C GLU A 442 -2.16 8.98 37.37
N LEU A 443 -1.28 9.23 36.39
CA LEU A 443 0.15 9.18 36.60
C LEU A 443 0.61 10.26 37.60
N LEU A 444 0.03 11.45 37.54
CA LEU A 444 0.32 12.53 38.50
C LEU A 444 -0.12 12.17 39.92
N CYS A 445 -1.27 11.51 40.10
CA CYS A 445 -1.70 10.95 41.37
C CYS A 445 -0.74 9.86 41.89
N ASP A 446 -0.21 9.02 41.01
CA ASP A 446 0.80 8.03 41.40
C ASP A 446 2.13 8.68 41.83
N ILE A 447 2.53 9.78 41.18
CA ILE A 447 3.68 10.59 41.61
C ILE A 447 3.42 11.18 42.99
N HIS A 448 2.23 11.75 43.23
CA HIS A 448 1.87 12.34 44.51
C HIS A 448 1.95 11.30 45.65
N LYS A 449 1.35 10.11 45.44
CA LYS A 449 1.47 8.97 46.37
C LYS A 449 2.93 8.57 46.59
N TYR A 450 3.73 8.46 45.52
CA TYR A 450 5.14 8.13 45.62
C TYR A 450 5.90 9.15 46.49
N VAL A 451 5.74 10.45 46.23
CA VAL A 451 6.45 11.52 46.92
C VAL A 451 6.13 11.51 48.42
N VAL A 452 4.84 11.47 48.77
CA VAL A 452 4.39 11.46 50.17
C VAL A 452 4.87 10.21 50.90
N ARG A 453 4.72 9.04 50.28
CA ARG A 453 5.17 7.76 50.86
C ARG A 453 6.68 7.75 51.12
N GLU A 454 7.49 8.14 50.14
CA GLU A 454 8.94 8.16 50.31
C GLU A 454 9.37 9.20 51.36
N TYR A 455 8.72 10.37 51.39
CA TYR A 455 8.97 11.38 52.41
C TYR A 455 8.74 10.82 53.82
N ILE A 456 7.56 10.24 54.06
CA ILE A 456 7.21 9.61 55.35
C ILE A 456 8.20 8.49 55.67
N THR A 457 8.52 7.65 54.68
CA THR A 457 9.48 6.54 54.85
C THR A 457 10.85 7.03 55.32
N GLN A 458 11.34 8.18 54.84
CA GLN A 458 12.62 8.72 55.31
C GLN A 458 12.55 9.27 56.74
N VAL A 459 11.40 9.85 57.10
CA VAL A 459 11.17 10.44 58.42
C VAL A 459 11.07 9.37 59.50
N ILE A 460 10.35 8.28 59.24
CA ILE A 460 10.11 7.21 60.23
C ILE A 460 11.30 6.26 60.43
N LYS A 461 12.36 6.38 59.63
CA LYS A 461 13.56 5.53 59.77
C LYS A 461 14.16 5.67 61.17
N PRO A 462 14.64 4.56 61.79
CA PRO A 462 15.32 4.62 63.08
C PRO A 462 16.53 5.57 63.04
N ARG A 463 16.54 6.58 63.92
CA ARG A 463 17.61 7.58 64.02
C ARG A 463 17.99 7.87 65.48
N ARG A 464 19.11 8.58 65.66
CA ARG A 464 19.60 9.02 66.98
C ARG A 464 18.58 9.96 67.64
N LYS A 465 18.54 9.96 68.98
CA LYS A 465 17.67 10.86 69.76
C LYS A 465 17.93 12.33 69.39
N MET A 466 16.86 13.06 69.10
CA MET A 466 16.90 14.50 68.79
C MET A 466 16.64 15.33 70.05
N LYS A 467 17.32 16.48 70.17
CA LYS A 467 17.06 17.46 71.23
C LYS A 467 15.73 18.18 71.00
N ARG A 468 15.21 18.81 72.04
CA ARG A 468 13.86 19.40 72.07
C ARG A 468 13.69 20.51 71.02
N GLU A 469 14.66 21.40 70.91
CA GLU A 469 14.65 22.53 69.97
C GLU A 469 14.71 22.02 68.53
N THR A 470 15.52 20.98 68.29
CA THR A 470 15.64 20.32 66.99
C THR A 470 14.33 19.67 66.54
N ARG A 471 13.55 19.09 67.46
CA ARG A 471 12.25 18.48 67.12
C ARG A 471 11.25 19.49 66.58
N GLN A 472 11.21 20.70 67.17
CA GLN A 472 10.34 21.77 66.71
C GLN A 472 10.75 22.28 65.32
N GLN A 473 12.06 22.52 65.12
CA GLN A 473 12.61 22.92 63.82
C GLN A 473 12.32 21.89 62.72
N VAL A 474 12.46 20.60 63.04
CA VAL A 474 12.12 19.50 62.13
C VAL A 474 10.64 19.53 61.75
N SER A 475 9.75 19.67 62.75
CA SER A 475 8.30 19.71 62.54
C SER A 475 7.89 20.85 61.60
N GLU A 476 8.35 22.08 61.88
CA GLU A 476 8.05 23.26 61.07
C GLU A 476 8.53 23.10 59.63
N ARG A 477 9.75 22.59 59.46
CA ARG A 477 10.33 22.35 58.13
C ARG A 477 9.57 21.27 57.37
N MET A 478 9.19 20.18 58.03
CA MET A 478 8.37 19.14 57.40
C MET A 478 7.04 19.69 56.88
N SER A 479 6.34 20.50 57.68
CA SER A 479 5.08 21.12 57.27
C SER A 479 5.26 22.08 56.09
N GLN A 480 6.34 22.87 56.09
CA GLN A 480 6.66 23.77 54.98
C GLN A 480 6.95 23.01 53.68
N GLU A 481 7.83 22.00 53.72
CA GLU A 481 8.16 21.19 52.53
C GLU A 481 6.94 20.40 52.04
N ALA A 482 6.11 19.85 52.95
CA ALA A 482 4.86 19.17 52.61
C ALA A 482 3.88 20.11 51.90
N LYS A 483 3.70 21.33 52.39
CA LYS A 483 2.84 22.33 51.75
C LYS A 483 3.31 22.66 50.34
N ILE A 484 4.61 22.85 50.15
CA ILE A 484 5.20 23.14 48.82
C ILE A 484 4.95 21.98 47.85
N LEU A 485 5.26 20.74 48.27
CA LEU A 485 5.12 19.56 47.42
C LEU A 485 3.66 19.27 47.04
N ASN A 486 2.77 19.29 48.04
CA ASN A 486 1.37 18.97 47.81
C ASN A 486 0.71 20.06 46.95
N ASN A 487 0.90 21.34 47.27
CA ASN A 487 0.31 22.42 46.47
C ASN A 487 0.80 22.36 45.02
N MET A 488 2.10 22.17 44.79
CA MET A 488 2.64 22.06 43.43
C MET A 488 1.99 20.92 42.62
N LEU A 489 1.81 19.75 43.23
CA LEU A 489 1.20 18.61 42.53
C LEU A 489 -0.31 18.79 42.32
N ILE A 490 -1.02 19.43 43.26
CA ILE A 490 -2.44 19.79 43.11
C ILE A 490 -2.62 20.83 42.01
N ASP A 491 -1.78 21.88 42.00
CA ASP A 491 -1.79 22.94 40.98
C ASP A 491 -1.54 22.39 39.57
N GLN A 492 -0.73 21.32 39.47
CA GLN A 492 -0.48 20.58 38.23
C GLN A 492 -1.60 19.59 37.85
N GLY A 493 -2.64 19.43 38.69
CA GLY A 493 -3.84 18.65 38.38
C GLY A 493 -3.99 17.33 39.15
N SER A 494 -3.20 17.08 40.19
CA SER A 494 -3.36 15.90 41.05
C SER A 494 -4.69 15.98 41.81
N THR A 495 -5.44 14.88 41.86
CA THR A 495 -6.68 14.76 42.63
C THR A 495 -6.48 14.01 43.95
N SER A 496 -5.23 13.80 44.38
CA SER A 496 -4.93 13.09 45.63
C SER A 496 -4.90 14.05 46.84
N ASP A 497 -5.97 14.81 47.02
CA ASP A 497 -6.14 15.78 48.11
C ASP A 497 -6.11 15.13 49.52
N TRP A 498 -6.57 13.88 49.62
CA TRP A 498 -6.49 13.07 50.83
C TRP A 498 -5.05 12.86 51.35
N LEU A 499 -4.01 13.12 50.54
CA LEU A 499 -2.60 13.05 50.97
C LEU A 499 -2.10 14.31 51.67
N LEU A 500 -2.83 15.44 51.61
CA LEU A 500 -2.37 16.72 52.18
C LEU A 500 -2.01 16.63 53.68
N PRO A 501 -2.84 15.99 54.53
CA PRO A 501 -2.58 15.89 55.97
C PRO A 501 -1.43 14.94 56.34
N ALA A 502 -1.07 13.97 55.48
CA ALA A 502 -0.24 12.83 55.87
C ALA A 502 1.11 13.22 56.49
N ILE A 503 1.89 14.08 55.82
CA ILE A 503 3.19 14.54 56.34
C ILE A 503 2.99 15.48 57.53
N HIS A 504 1.91 16.27 57.56
CA HIS A 504 1.60 17.20 58.65
C HIS A 504 1.31 16.48 59.95
N HIS A 505 0.55 15.38 59.92
CA HIS A 505 0.30 14.55 61.10
C HIS A 505 1.60 13.99 61.69
N ILE A 506 2.49 13.47 60.84
CA ILE A 506 3.82 12.99 61.29
C ILE A 506 4.66 14.15 61.84
N ALA A 507 4.60 15.33 61.21
CA ALA A 507 5.30 16.52 61.69
C ALA A 507 4.82 16.94 63.09
N ASN A 508 3.51 16.93 63.34
CA ASN A 508 2.91 17.25 64.64
C ASN A 508 3.40 16.29 65.74
N ILE A 509 3.39 14.98 65.45
CA ILE A 509 3.91 13.95 66.36
C ILE A 509 5.40 14.19 66.66
N VAL A 510 6.20 14.49 65.62
CA VAL A 510 7.64 14.72 65.77
C VAL A 510 7.93 15.96 66.61
N GLY A 511 7.16 17.04 66.46
CA GLY A 511 7.33 18.30 67.20
C GLY A 511 6.81 18.29 68.64
N GLU A 512 5.81 17.46 68.94
CA GLU A 512 5.08 17.51 70.22
C GLU A 512 5.87 16.94 71.42
N LYS A 513 5.73 17.61 72.57
CA LYS A 513 6.49 17.36 73.80
C LYS A 513 5.67 16.63 74.85
N LYS A 514 4.35 16.83 74.88
CA LYS A 514 3.45 16.26 75.88
C LYS A 514 2.95 14.89 75.42
N LYS A 515 3.13 13.86 76.26
CA LYS A 515 2.72 12.49 75.93
C LYS A 515 1.24 12.37 75.59
N ASP A 516 0.38 13.12 76.27
CA ASP A 516 -1.07 13.08 76.03
C ASP A 516 -1.42 13.67 74.66
N LYS A 517 -0.79 14.79 74.28
CA LYS A 517 -0.95 15.39 72.94
C LYS A 517 -0.37 14.55 71.80
N ILE A 518 0.72 13.81 72.07
CA ILE A 518 1.23 12.84 71.08
C ILE A 518 0.17 11.77 70.79
N LYS A 519 -0.55 11.29 71.80
CA LYS A 519 -1.64 10.32 71.59
C LYS A 519 -2.78 10.93 70.77
N GLU A 520 -3.14 12.18 71.02
CA GLU A 520 -4.14 12.91 70.24
C GLU A 520 -3.75 12.97 68.75
N HIS A 521 -2.51 13.40 68.44
CA HIS A 521 -2.03 13.43 67.05
C HIS A 521 -1.91 12.05 66.39
N VAL A 522 -1.59 11.01 67.16
CA VAL A 522 -1.61 9.63 66.64
C VAL A 522 -3.04 9.19 66.34
N MET A 523 -4.02 9.54 67.18
CA MET A 523 -5.43 9.24 66.91
C MET A 523 -5.93 9.96 65.65
N GLU A 524 -5.59 11.24 65.47
CA GLU A 524 -5.91 12.02 64.27
C GLU A 524 -5.32 11.35 63.01
N LEU A 525 -4.04 10.95 63.07
CA LEU A 525 -3.39 10.22 61.98
C LEU A 525 -4.11 8.90 61.65
N CYS A 526 -4.44 8.08 62.65
CA CYS A 526 -5.13 6.80 62.45
C CYS A 526 -6.58 6.97 61.98
N GLN A 527 -7.23 8.09 62.30
CA GLN A 527 -8.56 8.41 61.81
C GLN A 527 -8.55 8.73 60.31
N ASP A 528 -7.57 9.53 59.86
CA ASP A 528 -7.44 9.91 58.45
C ASP A 528 -6.81 8.79 57.59
N TYR A 529 -5.95 7.96 58.19
CA TYR A 529 -5.20 6.87 57.54
C TYR A 529 -5.33 5.57 58.34
N PRO A 530 -6.45 4.84 58.21
CA PRO A 530 -6.74 3.65 59.03
C PRO A 530 -5.86 2.44 58.71
N ASP A 531 -5.09 2.49 57.63
CA ASP A 531 -4.09 1.49 57.25
C ASP A 531 -2.80 1.58 58.08
N ILE A 532 -2.59 2.69 58.81
CA ILE A 532 -1.47 2.89 59.73
C ILE A 532 -1.73 2.12 61.02
N ARG A 533 -0.80 1.21 61.36
CA ARG A 533 -0.89 0.28 62.50
C ARG A 533 -0.05 0.70 63.70
#